data_AF-A0A1G1M0T4-F1
#
_entry.id   AF-A0A1G1M0T4-F1
#
_cell.length_a   1.000
_cell.length_b   1.000
_cell.length_c   1.000
_cell.angle_alpha   90.00
_cell.angle_beta   90.00
_cell.angle_gamma   90.00
#
_symmetry.space_group_name_H-M   'P 1'
#
loop_
_entity.id
_entity.type
_entity.pdbx_description
1 polymer ?
#
loop_
_entity_poly.entity_id
_entity_poly.type
_entity_poly.pdbx_seq_one_letter_code
_entity_poly.pdbx_strand_id
1 'polypeptide(L)'
;MILCGFGPTGQDLAIAFQQEKVPFVIIEMNPVRMREAKKMHMKAIYGDAANQEVLKRVGIGRARAVVVSFPDPLGMTQIIRVVQGLNPDVTLAVRTRYEGQMPRLFELGADIVVTEEWEASHELNRLVLGQLDIPKERIEYHLGRIRTRKEIAVEEAIFRRTVKASVPEKNR
;
A
#
# COMPACT_ATOMS: atom_id res chain seq x y z
N MET A 1 -9.16 -2.11 -10.88
CA MET A 1 -8.40 -1.65 -9.69
C MET A 1 -9.19 -0.56 -8.98
N ILE A 2 -9.05 -0.43 -7.67
CA ILE A 2 -9.50 0.73 -6.90
C ILE A 2 -8.25 1.39 -6.31
N LEU A 3 -8.08 2.68 -6.52
CA LEU A 3 -6.98 3.46 -5.96
C LEU A 3 -7.53 4.47 -4.95
N CYS A 4 -7.19 4.29 -3.68
CA CYS A 4 -7.59 5.16 -2.59
C CYS A 4 -6.48 6.19 -2.36
N GLY A 5 -6.76 7.44 -2.73
CA GLY A 5 -5.83 8.57 -2.70
C GLY A 5 -5.18 8.85 -4.05
N PHE A 6 -5.00 10.14 -4.33
CA PHE A 6 -4.39 10.70 -5.54
C PHE A 6 -3.30 11.72 -5.20
N GLY A 7 -2.53 11.43 -4.15
CA GLY A 7 -1.27 12.13 -3.86
C GLY A 7 -0.12 11.61 -4.73
N PRO A 8 1.14 12.02 -4.48
CA PRO A 8 2.27 11.71 -5.36
C PRO A 8 2.35 10.23 -5.79
N THR A 9 2.37 9.31 -4.83
CA THR A 9 2.40 7.86 -5.13
C THR A 9 1.14 7.36 -5.83
N GLY A 10 -0.04 7.93 -5.53
CA GLY A 10 -1.28 7.58 -6.23
C GLY A 10 -1.27 8.08 -7.67
N GLN A 11 -0.71 9.27 -7.92
CA GLN A 11 -0.56 9.84 -9.25
C GLN A 11 0.38 8.98 -10.11
N ASP A 12 1.53 8.59 -9.58
CA ASP A 12 2.48 7.72 -10.27
C ASP A 12 1.84 6.37 -10.66
N LEU A 13 1.12 5.74 -9.72
CA LEU A 13 0.40 4.49 -9.98
C LEU A 13 -0.73 4.66 -10.99
N ALA A 14 -1.48 5.76 -10.93
CA ALA A 14 -2.56 6.04 -11.87
C ALA A 14 -2.04 6.27 -13.30
N ILE A 15 -0.90 6.96 -13.44
CA ILE A 15 -0.21 7.13 -14.73
C ILE A 15 0.21 5.76 -15.28
N ALA A 16 0.84 4.92 -14.46
CA ALA A 16 1.23 3.58 -14.86
C ALA A 16 0.00 2.73 -15.28
N PHE A 17 -1.09 2.77 -14.52
CA PHE A 17 -2.34 2.08 -14.88
C PHE A 17 -2.91 2.56 -16.21
N GLN A 18 -2.84 3.86 -16.49
CA GLN A 18 -3.32 4.42 -17.75
C GLN A 18 -2.45 3.98 -18.94
N GLN A 19 -1.13 4.00 -18.79
CA GLN A 19 -0.18 3.54 -19.81
C GLN A 19 -0.38 2.06 -20.14
N GLU A 20 -0.58 1.23 -19.12
CA GLU A 20 -0.82 -0.21 -19.24
C GLU A 20 -2.29 -0.56 -19.55
N LYS A 21 -3.15 0.44 -19.78
CA LYS A 21 -4.59 0.28 -20.08
C LYS A 21 -5.34 -0.56 -19.02
N VAL A 22 -4.86 -0.54 -17.77
CA VAL A 22 -5.50 -1.23 -16.65
C VAL A 22 -6.73 -0.42 -16.22
N PRO A 23 -7.96 -0.97 -16.20
CA PRO A 23 -9.13 -0.23 -15.75
C PRO A 23 -9.08 0.05 -14.24
N PHE A 24 -9.23 1.32 -13.87
CA PHE A 24 -9.21 1.76 -12.48
C PHE A 24 -10.20 2.88 -12.17
N VAL A 25 -10.43 3.11 -10.89
CA VAL A 25 -11.19 4.23 -10.35
C VAL A 25 -10.50 4.74 -9.09
N ILE A 26 -10.37 6.06 -9.01
CA ILE A 26 -9.78 6.76 -7.87
C ILE A 26 -10.87 7.14 -6.87
N ILE A 27 -10.60 6.98 -5.59
CA ILE A 27 -11.36 7.58 -4.47
C ILE A 27 -10.46 8.64 -3.84
N GLU A 28 -10.91 9.89 -3.79
CA GLU A 28 -10.13 11.00 -3.25
C GLU A 28 -11.03 11.99 -2.48
N MET A 29 -10.57 12.45 -1.31
CA MET A 29 -11.27 13.40 -0.46
C MET A 29 -10.77 14.83 -0.63
N ASN A 30 -9.56 15.00 -1.16
CA ASN A 30 -8.98 16.31 -1.40
C ASN A 30 -9.53 16.89 -2.71
N PRO A 31 -10.28 18.02 -2.68
CA PRO A 31 -10.87 18.60 -3.87
C PRO A 31 -9.84 19.13 -4.87
N VAL A 32 -8.63 19.49 -4.44
CA VAL A 32 -7.53 19.89 -5.33
C VAL A 32 -7.07 18.71 -6.16
N ARG A 33 -6.73 17.58 -5.52
CA ARG A 33 -6.29 16.35 -6.18
C ARG A 33 -7.37 15.74 -7.07
N MET A 34 -8.63 15.84 -6.66
CA MET A 34 -9.77 15.48 -7.49
C MET A 34 -9.81 16.31 -8.79
N ARG A 35 -9.57 17.63 -8.73
CA ARG A 35 -9.48 18.44 -9.96
C ARG A 35 -8.30 18.03 -10.85
N GLU A 36 -7.16 17.67 -10.25
CA GLU A 36 -5.99 17.16 -10.99
C GLU A 36 -6.31 15.86 -11.74
N ALA A 37 -6.90 14.87 -11.07
CA ALA A 37 -7.32 13.61 -11.69
C ALA A 37 -8.28 13.84 -12.87
N LYS A 38 -9.23 14.77 -12.73
CA LYS A 38 -10.15 15.16 -13.80
C LYS A 38 -9.43 15.79 -15.00
N LYS A 39 -8.46 16.68 -14.76
CA LYS A 39 -7.64 17.29 -15.81
C LYS A 39 -6.84 16.25 -16.60
N MET A 40 -6.45 15.16 -15.94
CA MET A 40 -5.77 14.02 -16.56
C MET A 40 -6.75 13.02 -17.21
N HIS A 41 -8.04 13.34 -17.29
CA HIS A 41 -9.10 12.46 -17.81
C HIS A 41 -9.21 11.11 -17.08
N MET A 42 -8.79 11.05 -15.81
CA MET A 42 -8.87 9.85 -14.99
C MET A 42 -10.23 9.73 -14.31
N LYS A 43 -10.75 8.49 -14.24
CA LYS A 43 -11.99 8.20 -13.54
C LYS A 43 -11.79 8.30 -12.03
N ALA A 44 -12.44 9.27 -11.40
CA ALA A 44 -12.29 9.55 -9.98
C ALA A 44 -13.63 9.96 -9.35
N ILE A 45 -13.82 9.59 -8.10
CA ILE A 45 -14.97 9.98 -7.28
C ILE A 45 -14.51 10.69 -6.01
N TYR A 46 -15.34 11.63 -5.55
CA TYR A 46 -15.17 12.24 -4.24
C TYR A 46 -15.78 11.33 -3.17
N GLY A 47 -14.98 10.92 -2.18
CA GLY A 47 -15.48 10.08 -1.09
C GLY A 47 -14.38 9.58 -0.15
N ASP A 48 -14.81 9.10 1.02
CA ASP A 48 -13.93 8.46 2.00
C ASP A 48 -13.83 6.95 1.70
N ALA A 49 -12.61 6.47 1.50
CA ALA A 49 -12.35 5.05 1.25
C ALA A 49 -12.65 4.17 2.48
N ALA A 50 -12.70 4.73 3.68
CA ALA A 50 -13.12 4.03 4.89
C ALA A 50 -14.65 3.81 4.96
N ASN A 51 -15.42 4.45 4.07
CA ASN A 51 -16.85 4.26 3.99
C ASN A 51 -17.20 3.08 3.06
N GLN A 52 -17.88 2.08 3.63
CA GLN A 52 -18.32 0.87 2.94
C GLN A 52 -19.15 1.18 1.67
N GLU A 53 -20.01 2.21 1.73
CA GLU A 53 -20.89 2.56 0.62
C GLU A 53 -20.11 3.16 -0.56
N VAL A 54 -19.04 3.92 -0.28
CA VAL A 54 -18.14 4.45 -1.31
C VAL A 54 -17.43 3.30 -2.03
N LEU A 55 -16.93 2.30 -1.28
CA LEU A 55 -16.28 1.12 -1.84
C LEU A 55 -17.24 0.23 -2.66
N LYS A 56 -18.48 0.06 -2.18
CA LYS A 56 -19.53 -0.64 -2.95
C LYS A 56 -19.83 0.08 -4.26
N ARG A 57 -20.01 1.41 -4.22
CA ARG A 57 -20.32 2.24 -5.39
C ARG A 57 -19.26 2.14 -6.48
N VAL A 58 -17.98 2.02 -6.12
CA VAL A 58 -16.89 1.85 -7.09
C VAL A 58 -16.71 0.39 -7.56
N GLY A 59 -17.47 -0.54 -6.98
CA GLY A 59 -17.51 -1.94 -7.40
C GLY A 59 -16.41 -2.80 -6.79
N ILE A 60 -16.15 -2.67 -5.48
CA ILE A 60 -15.14 -3.49 -4.79
C ILE A 60 -15.34 -5.01 -4.94
N GLY A 61 -16.59 -5.49 -5.05
CA GLY A 61 -16.86 -6.92 -5.23
C GLY A 61 -16.35 -7.52 -6.56
N ARG A 62 -15.98 -6.68 -7.53
CA ARG A 62 -15.36 -7.09 -8.80
C ARG A 62 -13.95 -6.50 -9.01
N ALA A 63 -13.42 -5.81 -8.00
CA ALA A 63 -12.09 -5.25 -8.09
C ALA A 63 -11.06 -6.37 -7.97
N ARG A 64 -10.03 -6.35 -8.83
CA ARG A 64 -8.89 -7.26 -8.71
C ARG A 64 -7.95 -6.87 -7.58
N ALA A 65 -7.83 -5.58 -7.30
CA ALA A 65 -7.05 -5.07 -6.20
C ALA A 65 -7.57 -3.71 -5.72
N VAL A 66 -7.30 -3.42 -4.45
CA VAL A 66 -7.46 -2.12 -3.79
C VAL A 66 -6.06 -1.64 -3.36
N VAL A 67 -5.73 -0.40 -3.67
CA VAL A 67 -4.47 0.23 -3.26
C VAL A 67 -4.76 1.41 -2.34
N VAL A 68 -4.21 1.43 -1.14
CA VAL A 68 -4.25 2.57 -0.23
C VAL A 68 -2.92 3.31 -0.30
N SER A 69 -2.90 4.45 -1.00
CA SER A 69 -1.65 5.11 -1.41
C SER A 69 -1.21 6.25 -0.49
N PHE A 70 -1.86 6.41 0.67
CA PHE A 70 -1.58 7.46 1.64
C PHE A 70 -1.29 6.88 3.03
N PRO A 71 -0.27 7.40 3.74
CA PRO A 71 0.17 6.85 5.01
C PRO A 71 -0.60 7.47 6.19
N ASP A 72 -1.91 7.22 6.29
CA ASP A 72 -2.71 7.59 7.46
C ASP A 72 -2.99 6.36 8.34
N PRO A 73 -2.32 6.19 9.51
CA PRO A 73 -2.43 4.97 10.31
C PRO A 73 -3.86 4.56 10.67
N LEU A 74 -4.70 5.53 11.02
CA LEU A 74 -6.08 5.27 11.44
C LEU A 74 -6.96 4.93 10.24
N GLY A 75 -6.93 5.77 9.20
CA GLY A 75 -7.69 5.56 7.97
C GLY A 75 -7.31 4.25 7.28
N MET A 76 -6.03 3.92 7.16
CA MET A 76 -5.57 2.65 6.58
C MET A 76 -6.13 1.44 7.32
N THR A 77 -6.05 1.43 8.66
CA THR A 77 -6.57 0.33 9.48
C THR A 77 -8.07 0.13 9.25
N GLN A 78 -8.82 1.22 9.18
CA GLN A 78 -10.26 1.16 8.93
C GLN A 78 -10.57 0.68 7.52
N ILE A 79 -9.87 1.20 6.50
CA ILE A 79 -10.04 0.77 5.11
C ILE A 79 -9.75 -0.72 4.97
N ILE A 80 -8.68 -1.23 5.57
CA ILE A 80 -8.34 -2.66 5.52
C ILE A 80 -9.51 -3.50 6.05
N ARG A 81 -10.05 -3.16 7.22
CA ARG A 81 -11.18 -3.88 7.81
C ARG A 81 -12.41 -3.86 6.91
N VAL A 82 -12.74 -2.70 6.33
CA VAL A 82 -13.91 -2.56 5.45
C VAL A 82 -13.72 -3.33 4.15
N VAL A 83 -12.52 -3.28 3.55
CA VAL A 83 -12.16 -4.04 2.36
C VAL A 83 -12.29 -5.55 2.63
N GLN A 84 -11.69 -6.04 3.70
CA GLN A 84 -11.75 -7.45 4.09
C GLN A 84 -13.18 -7.93 4.37
N GLY A 85 -14.02 -7.07 4.97
CA GLY A 85 -15.44 -7.39 5.20
C GLY A 85 -16.31 -7.34 3.92
N LEU A 86 -15.88 -6.62 2.89
CA LEU A 86 -16.63 -6.49 1.62
C LEU A 86 -16.22 -7.50 0.56
N ASN A 87 -14.92 -7.77 0.47
CA ASN A 87 -14.34 -8.67 -0.51
C ASN A 87 -13.01 -9.21 0.06
N PRO A 88 -13.01 -10.34 0.80
CA PRO A 88 -11.78 -10.90 1.36
C PRO A 88 -10.81 -11.43 0.30
N ASP A 89 -11.28 -11.68 -0.93
CA ASP A 89 -10.47 -12.22 -2.03
C ASP A 89 -9.75 -11.12 -2.85
N VAL A 90 -10.03 -9.84 -2.57
CA VAL A 90 -9.38 -8.73 -3.28
C VAL A 90 -7.95 -8.55 -2.79
N THR A 91 -7.00 -8.44 -3.71
CA THR A 91 -5.63 -8.09 -3.33
C THR A 91 -5.60 -6.68 -2.73
N LEU A 92 -5.13 -6.57 -1.49
CA LEU A 92 -5.05 -5.29 -0.78
C LEU A 92 -3.59 -4.86 -0.60
N ALA A 93 -3.22 -3.78 -1.31
CA ALA A 93 -1.91 -3.14 -1.17
C ALA A 93 -2.02 -1.86 -0.35
N VAL A 94 -1.12 -1.67 0.60
CA VAL A 94 -1.16 -0.56 1.56
C VAL A 94 0.23 0.08 1.65
N ARG A 95 0.27 1.41 1.58
CA ARG A 95 1.48 2.19 1.84
C ARG A 95 1.48 2.72 3.27
N THR A 96 2.52 2.46 4.04
CA THR A 96 2.75 3.09 5.34
C THR A 96 4.03 3.92 5.34
N ARG A 97 4.12 4.88 6.27
CA ARG A 97 5.37 5.59 6.55
C ARG A 97 6.31 4.73 7.40
N TYR A 98 5.78 4.05 8.41
CA TYR A 98 6.55 3.47 9.49
C TYR A 98 6.70 1.95 9.34
N GLU A 99 7.93 1.46 9.39
CA GLU A 99 8.23 0.02 9.35
C GLU A 99 7.55 -0.74 10.50
N GLY A 100 7.52 -0.16 11.70
CA GLY A 100 6.91 -0.79 12.87
C GLY A 100 5.41 -1.10 12.72
N GLN A 101 4.73 -0.52 11.73
CA GLN A 101 3.31 -0.78 11.46
C GLN A 101 3.08 -2.01 10.57
N MET A 102 4.09 -2.45 9.83
CA MET A 102 3.89 -3.50 8.82
C MET A 102 3.31 -4.79 9.39
N PRO A 103 3.82 -5.36 10.51
CA PRO A 103 3.29 -6.63 11.02
C PRO A 103 1.79 -6.53 11.29
N ARG A 104 1.37 -5.40 11.86
CA ARG A 104 -0.04 -5.13 12.15
C ARG A 104 -0.89 -5.00 10.88
N LEU A 105 -0.38 -4.36 9.82
CA LEU A 105 -1.14 -4.21 8.57
C LEU A 105 -1.35 -5.55 7.87
N PHE A 106 -0.34 -6.42 7.87
CA PHE A 106 -0.49 -7.81 7.40
C PHE A 106 -1.49 -8.59 8.26
N GLU A 107 -1.41 -8.52 9.59
CA GLU A 107 -2.37 -9.15 10.49
C GLU A 107 -3.82 -8.72 10.26
N LEU A 108 -4.03 -7.47 9.82
CA LEU A 108 -5.36 -6.94 9.51
C LEU A 108 -5.90 -7.42 8.15
N GLY A 109 -5.06 -8.04 7.31
CA GLY A 109 -5.46 -8.59 6.02
C GLY A 109 -4.91 -7.82 4.81
N ALA A 110 -3.91 -6.94 4.97
CA ALA A 110 -3.16 -6.47 3.82
C ALA A 110 -2.34 -7.62 3.21
N ASP A 111 -2.27 -7.67 1.88
CA ASP A 111 -1.47 -8.66 1.15
C ASP A 111 -0.12 -8.10 0.74
N ILE A 112 -0.07 -6.79 0.50
CA ILE A 112 1.16 -6.07 0.14
C ILE A 112 1.27 -4.85 1.04
N VAL A 113 2.42 -4.67 1.69
CA VAL A 113 2.72 -3.48 2.50
C VAL A 113 4.02 -2.87 2.00
N VAL A 114 3.98 -1.59 1.64
CA VAL A 114 5.15 -0.81 1.21
C VAL A 114 5.42 0.29 2.24
N THR A 115 6.67 0.42 2.67
CA THR A 115 7.09 1.40 3.69
C THR A 115 7.95 2.50 3.10
N GLU A 116 7.70 3.76 3.48
CA GLU A 116 8.56 4.89 3.07
C GLU A 116 9.95 4.83 3.70
N GLU A 117 10.05 4.50 5.00
CA GLU A 117 11.32 4.50 5.74
C GLU A 117 12.37 3.60 5.10
N TRP A 118 12.00 2.42 4.60
CA TRP A 118 12.94 1.53 3.93
C TRP A 118 13.44 2.07 2.60
N GLU A 119 12.55 2.58 1.76
CA GLU A 119 12.94 3.12 0.46
C GLU A 119 13.86 4.35 0.65
N ALA A 120 13.54 5.22 1.62
CA ALA A 120 14.38 6.34 2.00
C ALA A 120 15.74 5.90 2.57
N SER A 121 15.75 4.90 3.46
CA SER A 121 16.98 4.37 4.05
C SER A 121 17.88 3.73 2.99
N HIS A 122 17.31 2.94 2.10
CA HIS A 122 18.00 2.31 0.98
C HIS A 122 18.65 3.37 0.07
N GLU A 123 17.89 4.37 -0.35
CA GLU A 123 18.39 5.41 -1.25
C GLU A 123 19.44 6.31 -0.58
N LEU A 124 19.27 6.66 0.70
CA LEU A 124 20.30 7.38 1.46
C LEU A 124 21.61 6.60 1.55
N ASN A 125 21.55 5.29 1.82
CA ASN A 125 22.76 4.45 1.86
C ASN A 125 23.45 4.44 0.48
N ARG A 126 22.68 4.27 -0.59
CA ARG A 126 23.22 4.24 -1.96
C ARG A 126 23.92 5.56 -2.31
N LEU A 127 23.28 6.69 -2.04
CA LEU A 127 23.80 8.01 -2.38
C LEU A 127 24.99 8.40 -1.51
N VAL A 128 24.89 8.26 -0.18
CA VAL A 128 25.94 8.69 0.75
C VAL A 128 27.19 7.83 0.60
N LEU A 129 27.06 6.49 0.52
CA LEU A 129 28.22 5.64 0.31
C LEU A 129 28.87 5.87 -1.05
N GLY A 130 28.07 6.18 -2.09
CA GLY A 130 28.57 6.56 -3.40
C GLY A 130 29.36 7.87 -3.39
N GLN A 131 28.97 8.85 -2.56
CA GLN A 131 29.73 10.09 -2.37
C GLN A 131 31.05 9.90 -1.59
N LEU A 132 31.16 8.81 -0.82
CA LEU A 132 32.36 8.47 -0.04
C LEU A 132 33.34 7.58 -0.81
N ASP A 133 33.17 7.43 -2.13
CA ASP A 133 33.99 6.56 -3.00
C ASP A 133 34.09 5.10 -2.50
N ILE A 134 33.06 4.62 -1.79
CA ILE A 134 32.99 3.24 -1.33
C ILE A 134 32.81 2.32 -2.56
N PRO A 135 33.60 1.23 -2.70
CA PRO A 135 33.45 0.32 -3.82
C PRO A 135 32.03 -0.21 -3.97
N LYS A 136 31.55 -0.32 -5.21
CA LYS A 136 30.17 -0.69 -5.53
C LYS A 136 29.77 -2.00 -4.84
N GLU A 137 30.65 -2.98 -4.80
CA GLU A 137 30.43 -4.28 -4.17
C GLU A 137 30.11 -4.15 -2.67
N ARG A 138 30.75 -3.18 -1.99
CA ARG A 138 30.48 -2.88 -0.58
C ARG A 138 29.16 -2.15 -0.42
N ILE A 139 28.82 -1.23 -1.32
CA ILE A 139 27.50 -0.57 -1.32
C ILE A 139 26.39 -1.61 -1.48
N GLU A 140 26.50 -2.50 -2.47
CA GLU A 140 25.53 -3.58 -2.71
C GLU A 140 25.39 -4.50 -1.49
N TYR A 141 26.49 -4.79 -0.77
CA TYR A 141 26.42 -5.54 0.48
C TYR A 141 25.56 -4.82 1.54
N HIS A 142 25.73 -3.50 1.71
CA HIS A 142 24.93 -2.72 2.67
C HIS A 142 23.46 -2.64 2.25
N LEU A 143 23.17 -2.43 0.97
CA LEU A 143 21.81 -2.40 0.43
C LEU A 143 21.12 -3.77 0.56
N GLY A 144 21.86 -4.85 0.28
CA GLY A 144 21.39 -6.22 0.44
C GLY A 144 20.97 -6.55 1.87
N ARG A 145 21.66 -6.00 2.89
CA ARG A 145 21.25 -6.16 4.30
C ARG A 145 19.92 -5.49 4.62
N ILE A 146 19.68 -4.29 4.08
CA ILE A 146 18.40 -3.58 4.27
C ILE A 146 17.27 -4.38 3.62
N ARG A 147 17.48 -4.86 2.38
CA ARG A 147 16.52 -5.68 1.66
C ARG A 147 16.21 -7.00 2.38
N THR A 148 17.23 -7.70 2.86
CA THR A 148 17.07 -8.97 3.59
C THR A 148 16.26 -8.78 4.87
N ARG A 149 16.54 -7.72 5.64
CA ARG A 149 15.73 -7.38 6.83
C ARG A 149 14.26 -7.13 6.47
N LYS A 150 14.01 -6.45 5.34
CA LYS A 150 12.66 -6.23 4.80
C LYS A 150 11.95 -7.53 4.47
N GLU A 151 12.62 -8.43 3.76
CA GLU A 151 12.08 -9.74 3.37
C GLU A 151 11.72 -10.58 4.61
N ILE A 152 12.62 -10.67 5.60
CA ILE A 152 12.37 -11.38 6.86
C ILE A 152 11.17 -10.80 7.62
N ALA A 153 11.09 -9.48 7.76
CA ALA A 153 9.99 -8.83 8.47
C ALA A 153 8.63 -9.09 7.79
N VAL A 154 8.60 -9.14 6.45
CA VAL A 154 7.41 -9.50 5.68
C VAL A 154 7.04 -10.97 5.87
N GLU A 155 8.01 -11.88 5.75
CA GLU A 155 7.80 -13.32 5.93
C GLU A 155 7.26 -13.66 7.33
N GLU A 156 7.86 -13.08 8.38
CA GLU A 156 7.39 -13.25 9.75
C GLU A 156 5.95 -12.77 9.93
N ALA A 157 5.60 -11.62 9.33
CA ALA A 157 4.25 -11.07 9.43
C ALA A 157 3.21 -11.94 8.71
N ILE A 158 3.54 -12.42 7.52
CA ILE A 158 2.69 -13.34 6.74
C ILE A 158 2.52 -14.67 7.48
N PHE A 159 3.60 -15.22 8.04
CA PHE A 159 3.56 -16.45 8.83
C PHE A 159 2.61 -16.30 10.03
N ARG A 160 2.75 -15.22 10.81
CA ARG A 160 1.86 -14.93 11.96
C ARG A 160 0.39 -14.81 11.54
N ARG A 161 0.09 -14.18 10.39
CA ARG A 161 -1.26 -14.11 9.82
C ARG A 161 -1.83 -15.51 9.55
N THR A 162 -1.07 -16.36 8.88
CA THR A 162 -1.49 -17.73 8.52
C THR A 162 -1.74 -18.60 9.76
N VAL A 163 -0.86 -18.52 10.76
CA VAL A 163 -1.04 -19.23 12.03
C VAL A 163 -2.28 -18.73 12.78
N LYS A 164 -2.50 -17.41 12.83
CA LYS A 164 -3.67 -16.84 13.50
C LYS A 164 -4.99 -17.20 12.80
N ALA A 165 -5.00 -17.28 11.47
CA ALA A 165 -6.17 -17.70 10.70
C ALA A 165 -6.52 -19.19 10.86
N SER A 166 -5.55 -20.03 11.27
CA SER A 166 -5.74 -21.48 11.46
C SER A 166 -6.07 -21.89 12.89
N VAL A 167 -5.98 -20.97 13.86
CA VAL A 167 -6.44 -21.20 15.24
C VAL A 167 -7.89 -20.70 15.36
N PRO A 168 -8.89 -21.57 15.61
CA PRO A 168 -10.26 -21.13 15.82
C PRO A 168 -10.31 -20.19 17.04
N GLU A 169 -10.91 -19.02 16.88
CA GLU A 169 -11.26 -18.15 18.01
C GLU A 169 -12.17 -18.96 18.95
N LYS A 170 -11.61 -19.45 20.06
CA LYS A 170 -12.40 -19.98 21.16
C LYS A 170 -13.27 -18.85 21.70
N ASN A 171 -14.57 -18.97 21.47
CA ASN A 171 -15.69 -18.19 22.00
C ASN A 171 -15.35 -17.27 23.19
N ARG A 172 -15.64 -15.98 23.03
CA ARG A 172 -16.04 -15.08 24.11
C ARG A 172 -17.29 -14.31 23.70
#